data_AF-H1VJF3-F1
#
_entry.id   AF-H1VJF3-F1
#
_cell.length_a   1.000
_cell.length_b   1.000
_cell.length_c   1.000
_cell.angle_alpha   90.00
_cell.angle_beta   90.00
_cell.angle_gamma   90.00
#
_symmetry.space_group_name_H-M   'P 1'
#
loop_
_entity.id
_entity.type
_entity.pdbx_description
1 polymer ?
#
loop_
_entity_poly.entity_id
_entity_poly.type
_entity_poly.pdbx_seq_one_letter_code
_entity_poly.pdbx_strand_id
1 'polypeptide(L)' 'FKSILDSRWTGKTPRTGLQHLVDWEYAEPTWQPAKDLSGCDRWVVGFHRGNYGKPGPVSRLKRFL' A
#
# COMPACT_ATOMS: atom_id res chain seq x y z
N PHE A 1 -2.53 -11.94 1.76
CA PHE A 1 -2.19 -11.66 0.35
C PHE A 1 -0.70 -11.88 0.16
N LYS A 2 -0.26 -12.12 -1.09
CA LYS A 2 1.10 -12.56 -1.40
C LYS A 2 2.09 -11.40 -1.39
N SER A 3 1.75 -10.29 -2.05
CA SER A 3 2.61 -9.12 -2.13
C SER A 3 1.83 -7.83 -2.43
N ILE A 4 2.50 -6.68 -2.26
CA ILE A 4 2.05 -5.39 -2.79
C ILE A 4 2.80 -5.16 -4.09
N LEU A 5 2.08 -4.87 -5.17
CA LEU A 5 2.66 -4.65 -6.50
C LEU A 5 2.85 -3.17 -6.82
N ASP A 6 1.95 -2.32 -6.32
CA ASP A 6 1.99 -0.89 -6.60
C ASP A 6 1.28 -0.06 -5.51
N SER A 7 1.51 1.25 -5.49
CA SER A 7 0.74 2.21 -4.70
C SER A 7 0.36 3.45 -5.51
N ARG A 8 -0.83 3.99 -5.24
CA ARG A 8 -1.35 5.19 -5.92
C ARG A 8 -2.19 6.06 -5.00
N TRP A 9 -2.29 7.34 -5.33
CA TRP A 9 -3.31 8.23 -4.78
C TRP A 9 -4.56 8.18 -5.67
N THR A 10 -5.73 8.01 -5.06
CA THR A 10 -7.06 8.10 -5.70
C THR A 10 -7.83 9.28 -5.09
N GLY A 11 -8.37 10.15 -5.96
CA GLY A 11 -9.17 11.30 -5.58
C GLY A 11 -8.35 12.58 -5.36
N LYS A 12 -9.06 13.70 -5.12
CA LYS A 12 -8.46 15.03 -4.89
C LYS A 12 -7.89 15.20 -3.47
N THR A 13 -8.18 14.29 -2.54
CA THR A 13 -7.87 14.44 -1.11
C THR A 13 -6.78 13.46 -0.66
N PRO A 14 -5.59 13.95 -0.27
CA PRO A 14 -4.43 13.10 0.04
C PRO A 14 -4.52 12.31 1.37
N ARG A 15 -5.54 12.51 2.23
CA ARG A 15 -5.63 11.78 3.51
C ARG A 15 -6.37 10.44 3.44
N THR A 16 -7.27 10.26 2.48
CA THR A 16 -8.07 9.03 2.33
C THR A 16 -7.81 8.31 1.01
N GLY A 17 -7.01 8.91 0.13
CA GLY A 17 -6.80 8.43 -1.23
C GLY A 17 -5.71 7.37 -1.41
N LEU A 18 -4.97 6.95 -0.39
CA LEU A 18 -3.89 5.98 -0.63
C LEU A 18 -4.49 4.60 -0.91
N GLN A 19 -4.16 4.03 -2.06
CA GLN A 19 -4.47 2.65 -2.42
C GLN A 19 -3.19 1.88 -2.72
N HIS A 20 -3.21 0.58 -2.45
CA HIS A 20 -2.17 -0.35 -2.85
C HIS A 20 -2.78 -1.43 -3.73
N LEU A 21 -2.05 -1.83 -4.78
CA LEU A 21 -2.40 -2.96 -5.61
C LEU A 21 -1.92 -4.22 -4.91
N VAL A 22 -2.87 -5.02 -4.45
CA VAL A 22 -2.62 -6.22 -3.66
C VAL A 22 -2.65 -7.43 -4.59
N ASP A 23 -1.58 -8.22 -4.56
CA ASP A 23 -1.50 -9.51 -5.25
C ASP A 23 -2.04 -10.62 -4.34
N TRP A 24 -3.10 -11.29 -4.79
CA TRP A 24 -3.74 -12.37 -4.04
C TRP A 24 -3.23 -13.72 -4.53
N GLU A 25 -3.30 -14.73 -3.66
CA GLU A 25 -2.76 -16.06 -3.97
C GLU A 25 -3.63 -16.83 -4.97
N TYR A 26 -4.94 -16.60 -4.96
CA TYR A 26 -5.95 -17.32 -5.75
C TYR A 26 -6.93 -16.38 -6.46
N ALA A 27 -6.58 -15.10 -6.61
CA ALA A 27 -7.44 -14.11 -7.24
C ALA A 27 -6.60 -13.06 -7.98
N GLU A 28 -7.24 -12.35 -8.92
CA GLU A 28 -6.58 -11.27 -9.64
C GLU A 28 -6.21 -10.10 -8.72
N PRO A 29 -5.09 -9.39 -8.97
CA PRO A 29 -4.69 -8.26 -8.15
C PRO A 29 -5.75 -7.16 -8.11
N THR A 30 -6.03 -6.63 -6.92
CA THR A 30 -7.02 -5.57 -6.74
C THR A 30 -6.50 -4.38 -5.95
N TRP A 31 -6.99 -3.19 -6.27
CA TRP A 31 -6.66 -1.96 -5.55
C TRP A 31 -7.42 -1.90 -4.23
N GLN A 32 -6.70 -1.98 -3.12
CA GLN A 32 -7.25 -1.87 -1.77
C GLN A 32 -6.85 -0.56 -1.13
N PRO A 33 -7.77 0.15 -0.45
CA PRO A 33 -7.43 1.36 0.28
C PRO A 33 -6.50 1.03 1.44
N ALA A 34 -5.58 1.95 1.77
CA ALA A 34 -4.55 1.70 2.77
C ALA A 34 -5.10 1.40 4.17
N LYS A 35 -6.32 1.85 4.49
CA LYS A 35 -7.02 1.54 5.74
C LYS A 35 -7.37 0.05 5.87
N ASP A 36 -7.68 -0.63 4.76
CA ASP A 36 -8.09 -2.04 4.75
C ASP A 36 -6.88 -2.96 4.92
N LEU A 37 -5.67 -2.41 4.70
CA LEU A 37 -4.38 -3.10 4.91
C LEU A 37 -3.82 -2.89 6.32
N SER A 38 -4.62 -2.34 7.23
CA SER A 38 -4.24 -2.21 8.65
C SER A 38 -3.99 -3.60 9.25
N GLY A 39 -2.73 -3.90 9.58
CA GLY A 39 -2.30 -5.21 10.07
C GLY A 39 -1.44 -5.99 9.07
N CYS A 40 -1.34 -5.53 7.82
CA CYS A 40 -0.43 -6.07 6.81
C CYS A 40 0.80 -5.18 6.57
N ASP A 41 1.20 -4.45 7.61
CA ASP A 41 2.25 -3.44 7.60
C ASP A 41 3.58 -3.96 7.04
N ARG A 42 3.92 -5.22 7.32
CA ARG A 42 5.18 -5.84 6.87
C ARG A 42 5.31 -5.84 5.34
N TRP A 43 4.22 -6.12 4.62
CA TRP A 43 4.22 -6.16 3.16
C TRP A 43 4.26 -4.76 2.56
N VAL A 44 3.50 -3.82 3.15
CA VAL A 44 3.49 -2.41 2.73
C VAL A 44 4.87 -1.77 2.92
N VAL A 45 5.49 -1.97 4.08
CA VAL A 45 6.85 -1.49 4.38
C VAL A 45 7.88 -2.16 3.46
N GLY A 46 7.77 -3.47 3.25
CA GLY A 46 8.65 -4.20 2.35
C GLY A 46 8.62 -3.67 0.91
N PHE A 47 7.42 -3.38 0.39
CA PHE A 47 7.25 -2.77 -0.92
C PHE A 47 7.92 -1.39 -1.00
N HIS A 48 7.66 -0.52 -0.03
CA HIS A 48 8.18 0.86 -0.05
C HIS A 48 9.69 0.97 0.19
N ARG A 49 10.31 0.01 0.88
CA ARG A 49 11.78 -0.07 1.00
C ARG A 49 12.49 -0.21 -0.35
N GLY A 50 11.85 -0.84 -1.34
CA GLY A 50 12.35 -0.92 -2.71
C GLY A 50 11.81 0.18 -3.64
N ASN A 51 10.82 0.94 -3.19
CA ASN A 51 10.01 1.84 -4.03
C ASN A 51 9.81 3.22 -3.36
N TYR A 52 10.91 3.94 -3.13
CA TYR A 52 10.91 5.25 -2.47
C TYR A 52 10.15 6.35 -3.24
N GLY A 53 10.03 6.21 -4.57
CA GLY A 53 9.31 7.18 -5.42
C GLY A 53 7.80 6.95 -5.53
N LYS A 54 7.28 5.85 -4.96
CA LYS A 54 5.85 5.54 -4.99
C LYS A 54 5.11 6.25 -3.86
N PRO A 55 3.83 6.60 -4.04
CA PRO A 55 2.95 7.15 -2.99
C PRO A 55 3.13 6.45 -1.64
N GLY A 56 3.82 7.13 -0.73
CA GLY A 56 4.33 6.54 0.50
C GLY A 56 3.22 6.09 1.45
N PRO A 57 3.52 5.15 2.35
CA PRO A 57 2.51 4.54 3.19
C PRO A 57 1.96 5.56 4.19
N VAL A 58 0.83 5.20 4.79
CA VAL A 58 0.19 6.01 5.84
C VAL A 58 1.20 6.44 6.89
N SER A 59 1.05 7.65 7.44
CA SER A 59 2.05 8.29 8.31
C SER A 59 2.57 7.40 9.45
N ARG A 60 1.73 6.50 9.98
CA ARG A 60 2.12 5.52 11.00
C ARG A 60 3.25 4.58 10.56
N LEU A 61 3.33 4.24 9.28
CA LEU A 61 4.30 3.30 8.73
C LEU A 61 5.59 3.97 8.26
N LYS A 62 5.60 5.30 8.13
CA LYS A 62 6.82 6.05 7.75
C LYS A 62 7.97 5.84 8.73
N ARG A 63 7.70 5.50 9.99
CA ARG A 63 8.73 5.19 10.99
C ARG A 63 9.49 3.87 10.74
N PHE A 64 9.00 3.03 9.82
CA PHE A 64 9.57 1.72 9.51
C PHE A 64 10.23 1.66 8.12
N LEU A 65 10.21 2.79 7.38
CA LEU A 65 10.89 2.97 6.10
C LEU A 65 12.23 3.65 6.31
#